data_AF-A0A0R2QWM2-F1
#
_entry.id   AF-A0A0R2QWM2-F1
#
_cell.length_a   1.000
_cell.length_b   1.000
_cell.length_c   1.000
_cell.angle_alpha   90.00
_cell.angle_beta   90.00
_cell.angle_gamma   90.00
#
_symmetry.space_group_name_H-M   'P 1'
#
loop_
_entity.id
_entity.type
_entity.pdbx_description
1 polymer ?
#
loop_
_entity_poly.entity_id
_entity_poly.type
_entity_poly.pdbx_seq_one_letter_code
_entity_poly.pdbx_strand_id
1 'polypeptide(L)' 'MKLSVSLPDDECLFLDQCVEDGLYPSRSAVLLRALRLLKSADLGQMYAEAFEEWNVSIEGKEWDALDVSQDVTRAAR' A
#
# COMPACT_ATOMS: atom_id res chain seq x y z
N MET A 1 1.29 -17.08 -14.60
CA MET A 1 2.39 -16.82 -15.55
C MET A 1 3.71 -17.22 -14.90
N LYS A 2 4.62 -17.87 -15.63
CA LYS A 2 5.98 -18.18 -15.16
C LYS A 2 6.97 -17.31 -15.91
N LEU A 3 8.00 -16.83 -15.21
CA LEU A 3 9.05 -15.97 -15.75
C LEU A 3 10.40 -16.61 -15.42
N SER A 4 11.32 -16.56 -16.38
CA SER A 4 12.72 -16.88 -16.15
C SER A 4 13.48 -15.56 -16.04
N VAL A 5 14.23 -15.37 -14.97
CA VAL A 5 14.98 -14.15 -14.68
C VAL A 5 16.39 -14.51 -14.26
N SER A 6 17.35 -13.66 -14.62
CA SER A 6 18.73 -13.75 -14.13
C SER A 6 18.92 -12.69 -13.06
N LEU A 7 19.45 -13.10 -11.91
CA LEU A 7 19.74 -12.23 -10.76
C LEU A 7 21.17 -12.53 -10.28
N PRO A 8 21.86 -11.57 -9.65
CA PRO A 8 23.10 -11.84 -8.94
C PRO A 8 22.94 -12.93 -7.88
N ASP A 9 24.02 -13.66 -7.58
CA ASP A 9 23.99 -14.75 -6.60
C ASP A 9 23.58 -14.26 -5.20
N ASP A 10 24.06 -13.09 -4.78
CA ASP A 10 23.71 -12.49 -3.48
C ASP A 10 22.20 -12.25 -3.35
N GLU A 11 21.55 -11.80 -4.43
CA GLU A 11 20.09 -11.59 -4.45
C GLU A 11 19.35 -12.93 -4.39
N CYS A 12 19.87 -13.98 -5.05
CA CYS A 12 19.31 -15.32 -4.95
C CYS A 12 19.39 -15.85 -3.52
N LEU A 13 20.52 -15.66 -2.85
CA LEU A 13 20.73 -16.04 -1.44
C LEU A 13 19.77 -15.30 -0.51
N PHE A 14 19.56 -14.00 -0.73
CA PHE A 14 18.59 -13.24 0.06
C PHE A 14 17.16 -13.78 -0.10
N LEU A 15 16.76 -14.12 -1.33
CA LEU A 15 15.44 -14.72 -1.60
C LEU A 15 15.28 -16.07 -0.91
N ASP A 16 16.35 -16.87 -0.84
CA ASP A 16 16.37 -18.16 -0.13
C ASP A 16 16.21 -17.98 1.37
N GLN A 17 17.00 -17.09 1.97
CA GLN A 17 16.93 -16.81 3.41
C GLN A 17 15.52 -16.38 3.83
N CYS A 18 14.86 -15.54 3.03
CA CYS A 18 13.49 -15.12 3.28
C CYS A 18 12.48 -16.28 3.31
N VAL A 19 12.73 -17.35 2.56
CA VAL A 19 11.89 -18.55 2.54
C VAL A 19 12.26 -19.48 3.69
N GLU A 20 13.54 -19.67 3.95
CA GLU A 20 14.06 -20.50 5.06
C GLU A 20 13.63 -19.96 6.43
N ASP A 21 13.62 -18.64 6.59
CA ASP A 21 13.14 -17.94 7.80
C ASP A 21 11.61 -18.05 7.97
N GLY A 22 10.90 -18.62 7.00
CA GLY A 22 9.45 -18.78 7.02
C GLY A 22 8.68 -17.47 6.81
N LEU A 23 9.35 -16.38 6.43
CA LEU A 23 8.70 -15.09 6.15
C LEU A 23 7.78 -15.18 4.92
N TYR A 24 8.16 -16.01 3.93
CA TYR A 24 7.40 -16.19 2.71
C TYR A 24 7.40 -17.66 2.26
N PRO A 25 6.32 -18.12 1.60
CA PRO A 25 6.19 -19.51 1.19
C PRO A 25 7.03 -19.90 -0.05
N SER A 26 7.63 -18.93 -0.76
CA SER A 26 8.48 -19.18 -1.93
C SER A 26 9.24 -17.92 -2.36
N ARG A 27 10.32 -18.08 -3.16
CA ARG A 27 11.05 -16.95 -3.76
C ARG A 27 10.14 -16.03 -4.59
N SER A 28 9.18 -16.61 -5.31
CA SER A 28 8.20 -15.83 -6.08
C SER A 28 7.27 -14.99 -5.20
N ALA A 29 6.95 -15.44 -3.98
CA ALA A 29 6.18 -14.64 -3.03
C ALA A 29 6.98 -13.43 -2.51
N VAL A 30 8.28 -13.61 -2.27
CA VAL A 30 9.20 -12.51 -1.91
C VAL A 30 9.25 -11.47 -3.05
N LEU A 31 9.46 -11.91 -4.29
CA LEU A 31 9.48 -11.01 -5.46
C LEU A 31 8.16 -10.29 -5.67
N LEU A 32 7.02 -10.96 -5.48
CA LEU A 32 5.71 -10.33 -5.55
C LEU A 32 5.54 -9.25 -4.48
N ARG A 33 6.04 -9.48 -3.27
CA ARG A 33 6.03 -8.48 -2.20
C ARG A 33 6.88 -7.26 -2.56
N ALA A 34 8.09 -7.47 -3.10
CA ALA A 34 8.97 -6.39 -3.56
C ALA A 34 8.30 -5.56 -4.66
N LEU A 35 7.66 -6.19 -5.64
CA LEU A 35 6.92 -5.49 -6.70
C LEU A 35 5.74 -4.66 -6.14
N ARG A 36 5.04 -5.18 -5.13
CA ARG A 36 3.97 -4.41 -4.46
C ARG A 36 4.52 -3.20 -3.72
N LEU A 37 5.68 -3.34 -3.06
CA LEU A 37 6.36 -2.22 -2.41
C LEU A 37 6.76 -1.15 -3.41
N LEU A 38 7.34 -1.56 -4.54
CA LEU A 38 7.73 -0.65 -5.62
C LEU A 38 6.51 0.10 -6.16
N LYS A 39 5.40 -0.60 -6.43
CA LYS A 39 4.16 0.04 -6.87
C LYS A 39 3.58 1.01 -5.84
N SER A 40 3.70 0.69 -4.55
CA SER A 40 3.22 1.57 -3.49
C SER A 40 4.12 2.78 -3.25
N ALA A 41 5.39 2.74 -3.66
CA ALA A 41 6.30 3.87 -3.52
C ALA A 41 5.80 5.08 -4.32
N ASP A 42 5.26 4.86 -5.52
CA ASP A 42 4.66 5.94 -6.33
C ASP A 42 3.31 6.41 -5.77
N LEU A 43 2.57 5.54 -5.07
CA LEU A 43 1.28 5.91 -4.48
C LEU A 43 1.42 6.96 -3.38
N GLY A 44 2.54 6.97 -2.64
CA GLY A 44 2.74 7.91 -1.53
C GLY A 44 2.65 9.37 -1.98
N GLN A 45 3.35 9.72 -3.06
CA GLN A 45 3.29 11.06 -3.61
C GLN A 45 1.92 11.38 -4.20
N MET A 46 1.31 10.44 -4.94
CA MET A 46 -0.02 10.64 -5.52
C MET A 46 -1.10 10.87 -4.47
N TYR A 47 -1.05 10.16 -3.34
CA TYR A 47 -1.97 10.39 -2.22
C TYR A 47 -1.70 11.72 -1.53
N ALA A 48 -0.44 12.11 -1.36
CA ALA A 48 -0.10 13.41 -0.79
C ALA A 48 -0.66 14.56 -1.63
N GLU A 49 -0.47 14.52 -2.95
CA GLU A 49 -1.02 15.49 -3.90
C GLU A 49 -2.56 15.49 -3.87
N ALA A 50 -3.19 14.32 -3.87
CA ALA A 50 -4.65 14.22 -3.81
C ALA A 50 -5.23 14.76 -2.50
N PHE A 51 -4.57 14.55 -1.36
CA PHE A 51 -4.98 15.13 -0.08
C PHE A 51 -4.79 16.64 -0.04
N GLU A 52 -3.72 17.16 -0.64
CA GLU A 52 -3.50 18.60 -0.75
C GLU A 52 -4.59 19.26 -1.61
N GLU A 53 -4.91 18.67 -2.77
CA GLU A 53 -6.01 19.10 -3.64
C GLU A 53 -7.35 19.09 -2.90
N TRP A 54 -7.66 17.99 -2.21
CA TRP A 54 -8.90 17.86 -1.42
C TRP A 54 -9.01 18.94 -0.33
N ASN A 55 -7.95 19.17 0.44
CA ASN A 55 -7.96 20.14 1.55
C ASN A 55 -8.17 21.58 1.08
N VAL A 56 -7.72 21.93 -0.13
CA VAL A 56 -7.92 23.27 -0.68
C VAL A 56 -9.25 23.42 -1.41
N SER A 57 -9.84 22.31 -1.88
CA SER A 57 -11.13 22.26 -2.59
C SER A 57 -12.28 22.84 -1.77
N ILE A 58 -13.31 23.29 -2.47
CA ILE A 58 -14.54 23.77 -1.84
C ILE A 58 -15.33 22.57 -1.32
N GLU A 59 -15.42 21.51 -2.12
CA GLU A 59 -16.08 20.26 -1.76
C GLU A 59 -15.50 19.68 -0.46
N GLY A 60 -14.17 19.63 -0.31
CA GLY A 60 -13.52 19.13 0.90
C GLY A 60 -13.92 19.91 2.15
N LYS A 61 -13.96 21.25 2.05
CA LYS A 61 -14.40 22.12 3.16
C LYS A 61 -15.89 21.95 3.47
N GLU A 62 -16.71 21.75 2.45
CA GLU A 62 -18.14 21.47 2.62
C GLU A 62 -18.36 20.14 3.35
N TRP A 63 -17.59 19.10 2.99
CA TRP A 63 -17.61 17.80 3.68
C TRP A 63 -17.12 17.88 5.13
N ASP A 64 -16.04 18.62 5.40
CA ASP A 64 -15.52 18.83 6.77
C ASP A 64 -16.50 19.60 7.67
N ALA A 65 -17.35 20.44 7.07
CA ALA A 65 -18.39 21.20 7.79
C ALA A 65 -19.60 20.34 8.19
N LEU A 66 -19.75 19.12 7.66
CA LEU A 66 -20.83 18.22 8.01
C LEU A 66 -20.59 17.58 9.38
N ASP A 67 -21.29 18.09 10.41
CA ASP A 67 -21.34 17.42 11.72
C ASP A 67 -22.43 16.34 11.74
N VAL A 68 -22.04 15.10 11.46
CA VAL A 68 -22.89 13.89 11.53
C VAL A 68 -22.78 13.15 12.88
N SER A 69 -22.14 13.74 13.90
CA SER A 69 -21.97 13.11 15.22
C SER A 69 -23.31 12.75 15.89
N GLN A 70 -24.37 13.52 15.58
CA GLN A 70 -25.71 13.29 16.09
C GLN A 70 -26.40 12.08 15.44
N ASP A 71 -26.10 11.78 14.17
CA ASP A 71 -26.72 10.68 13.42
C ASP A 71 -26.16 9.31 13.83
N VAL A 72 -24.85 9.24 14.13
CA VAL A 72 -24.21 8.00 14.64
C VAL A 72 -24.76 7.61 16.01
N THR A 73 -25.07 8.60 16.86
CA THR A 73 -25.60 8.37 18.22
C THR A 73 -27.05 7.86 18.21
N ARG A 74 -27.82 8.20 17.18
CA ARG A 74 -29.22 7.76 17.02
C ARG A 74 -29.34 6.34 16.46
N ALA A 75 -28.37 5.88 15.67
CA ALA A 75 -28.34 4.51 15.12
C ALA A 75 -27.90 3.44 16.14
N ALA A 76 -27.28 3.84 17.25
CA ALA A 76 -26.79 2.95 18.31
C ALA A 76 -27.80 2.75 19.48
N ARG A 77 -29.00 3.34 19.40
CA ARG A 77 -30.12 3.13 20.32
C ARG A 77 -31.22 2.31 19.64
#